data_AF-A0A1L9C648-F1
#
_entry.id   AF-A0A1L9C648-F1
#
_cell.length_a   1.000
_cell.length_b   1.000
_cell.length_c   1.000
_cell.angle_alpha   90.00
_cell.angle_beta   90.00
_cell.angle_gamma   90.00
#
_symmetry.space_group_name_H-M   'P 1'
#
loop_
_entity.id
_entity.type
_entity.pdbx_description
1 polymer ?
#
loop_
_entity_poly.entity_id
_entity_poly.type
_entity_poly.pdbx_seq_one_letter_code
_entity_poly.pdbx_strand_id
1 'polypeptide(L)'
;MHPPISKFIDKMVQFGVEGKTGAAFGSYGWSGEAPVQIANKLRKAGMEVIDPVLRIQYAPNEKDLLECNRLGKDLAGKLKRK
;
A
#
# COMPACT_ATOMS: atom_id res chain seq x y z
N MET A 1 3.79 -12.67 2.76
CA MET A 1 3.42 -11.55 3.66
C MET A 1 3.49 -11.98 5.13
N HIS A 2 4.00 -11.14 6.04
CA HIS A 2 4.14 -11.47 7.47
C HIS A 2 2.77 -11.70 8.15
N PRO A 3 2.60 -12.70 9.07
CA PRO A 3 1.27 -13.11 9.54
C PRO A 3 0.44 -12.00 10.22
N PRO A 4 0.98 -11.15 11.11
CA PRO A 4 0.30 -9.96 11.63
C PRO A 4 -0.32 -9.05 10.55
N ILE A 5 0.41 -8.79 9.46
CA ILE A 5 -0.08 -7.95 8.36
C ILE A 5 -1.22 -8.64 7.63
N SER A 6 -1.11 -9.95 7.37
CA SER A 6 -2.21 -10.70 6.75
C SER A 6 -3.47 -10.63 7.62
N LYS A 7 -3.35 -10.97 8.91
CA LYS A 7 -4.49 -10.98 9.86
C LYS A 7 -5.14 -9.60 9.98
N PHE A 8 -4.34 -8.54 9.99
CA PHE A 8 -4.85 -7.17 10.02
C PHE A 8 -5.66 -6.84 8.76
N ILE A 9 -5.11 -7.12 7.57
CA ILE A 9 -5.81 -6.87 6.30
C ILE A 9 -7.08 -7.72 6.22
N ASP A 10 -7.03 -8.99 6.61
CA ASP A 10 -8.20 -9.89 6.63
C ASP A 10 -9.33 -9.32 7.49
N LYS A 11 -9.02 -8.88 8.72
CA LYS A 11 -10.00 -8.21 9.58
C LYS A 11 -10.51 -6.91 8.98
N MET A 12 -9.63 -6.09 8.41
CA MET A 12 -10.02 -4.82 7.79
C MET A 12 -11.01 -5.04 6.64
N VAL A 13 -10.75 -6.03 5.78
CA VAL A 13 -11.64 -6.39 4.67
C VAL A 13 -13.00 -6.87 5.16
N GLN A 14 -13.06 -7.64 6.25
CA GLN A 14 -14.32 -8.09 6.86
C GLN A 14 -15.22 -6.92 7.32
N PHE A 15 -14.64 -5.76 7.68
CA PHE A 15 -15.39 -4.57 8.10
C PHE A 15 -15.85 -3.68 6.93
N GLY A 16 -15.58 -4.07 5.68
CA GLY A 16 -16.01 -3.34 4.49
C GLY A 16 -15.04 -2.23 4.07
N VAL A 17 -14.33 -2.46 2.97
CA VAL A 17 -13.35 -1.52 2.40
C VAL A 17 -13.61 -1.16 0.94
N GLU A 18 -14.66 -1.73 0.34
CA GLU A 18 -15.00 -1.49 -1.05
C GLU A 18 -15.21 0.00 -1.34
N GLY A 19 -14.68 0.47 -2.47
CA GLY A 19 -14.71 1.87 -2.87
C GLY A 19 -13.79 2.79 -2.06
N LYS A 20 -13.10 2.32 -1.03
CA LYS A 20 -12.11 3.15 -0.31
C LYS A 20 -10.83 3.26 -1.12
N THR A 21 -10.19 4.43 -1.07
CA THR A 21 -8.85 4.63 -1.65
C THR A 21 -7.79 4.11 -0.69
N GLY A 22 -6.81 3.36 -1.21
CA GLY A 22 -5.71 2.80 -0.42
C GLY A 22 -4.37 2.92 -1.11
N ALA A 23 -3.30 2.64 -0.37
CA ALA A 23 -1.95 2.52 -0.91
C ALA A 23 -1.22 1.36 -0.21
N ALA A 24 -0.31 0.71 -0.91
CA ALA A 24 0.59 -0.28 -0.34
C ALA A 24 2.03 0.16 -0.59
N PHE A 25 2.87 0.02 0.43
CA PHE A 25 4.27 0.36 0.37
C PHE A 25 5.06 -0.49 1.36
N GLY A 26 6.38 -0.56 1.21
CA GLY A 26 7.24 -1.18 2.20
C GLY A 26 8.67 -1.37 1.72
N SER A 27 9.55 -1.67 2.68
CA SER A 27 10.92 -2.04 2.38
C SER A 27 11.08 -3.56 2.18
N TYR A 28 12.13 -3.98 1.48
CA TYR A 28 12.43 -5.38 1.23
C TYR A 28 13.93 -5.66 1.12
N GLY A 29 14.36 -6.90 1.35
CA GLY A 29 15.75 -7.32 1.13
C GLY A 29 15.98 -7.88 -0.28
N TRP A 30 15.27 -8.97 -0.60
CA TRP A 30 15.49 -9.77 -1.81
C TRP A 30 14.34 -9.64 -2.82
N SER A 31 13.20 -10.31 -2.59
CA SER A 31 12.14 -10.44 -3.61
C SER A 31 11.28 -9.18 -3.80
N GLY A 32 11.00 -8.43 -2.73
CA GLY A 32 10.15 -7.24 -2.80
C GLY A 32 8.67 -7.50 -3.11
N GLU A 33 8.19 -8.73 -2.91
CA GLU A 33 6.83 -9.11 -3.28
C GLU A 33 5.77 -8.63 -2.27
N ALA A 34 6.14 -8.45 -1.00
CA ALA A 34 5.17 -8.22 0.07
C ALA A 34 4.28 -6.98 -0.17
N PRO A 35 4.80 -5.79 -0.55
CA PRO A 35 3.96 -4.64 -0.88
C PRO A 35 2.99 -4.91 -2.05
N VAL A 36 3.41 -5.70 -3.04
CA VAL A 36 2.57 -6.06 -4.20
C VAL A 36 1.46 -7.04 -3.78
N GLN A 37 1.78 -8.03 -2.94
CA GLN A 37 0.80 -8.96 -2.38
C GLN A 37 -0.27 -8.20 -1.57
N ILE A 38 0.15 -7.20 -0.76
CA ILE A 38 -0.76 -6.32 -0.02
C ILE A 38 -1.66 -5.56 -1.00
N ALA A 39 -1.07 -4.87 -1.99
CA ALA A 39 -1.83 -4.11 -2.98
C ALA A 39 -2.90 -4.97 -3.68
N ASN A 40 -2.52 -6.17 -4.12
CA ASN A 40 -3.43 -7.10 -4.79
C ASN A 40 -4.57 -7.57 -3.88
N LYS A 41 -4.29 -7.79 -2.59
CA LYS A 41 -5.33 -8.16 -1.62
C LYS A 41 -6.32 -7.02 -1.39
N LEU A 42 -5.83 -5.78 -1.29
CA LEU A 42 -6.69 -4.60 -1.17
C LEU A 42 -7.55 -4.38 -2.43
N ARG A 43 -6.98 -4.53 -3.63
CA ARG A 43 -7.73 -4.46 -4.90
C ARG A 43 -8.81 -5.52 -5.00
N LYS A 44 -8.49 -6.77 -4.62
CA LYS A 44 -9.47 -7.88 -4.57
C LYS A 44 -10.62 -7.60 -3.60
N ALA A 45 -10.39 -6.80 -2.57
CA ALA A 45 -11.40 -6.34 -1.64
C ALA A 45 -12.16 -5.09 -2.10
N GLY A 46 -11.99 -4.67 -3.36
CA GLY A 46 -12.71 -3.54 -3.95
C GLY A 46 -12.12 -2.17 -3.62
N MET A 47 -10.91 -2.08 -3.07
CA MET A 47 -10.25 -0.79 -2.85
C MET A 47 -9.63 -0.24 -4.13
N GLU A 48 -9.69 1.08 -4.30
CA GLU A 48 -8.95 1.82 -5.31
C GLU A 48 -7.52 2.07 -4.83
N VAL A 49 -6.59 1.19 -5.20
CA VAL A 49 -5.19 1.29 -4.76
C VAL A 49 -4.40 2.28 -5.62
N ILE A 50 -3.54 3.08 -5.01
CA ILE A 50 -2.57 3.96 -5.70
C ILE A 50 -1.45 3.13 -6.31
N ASP A 51 -1.14 3.43 -7.58
CA ASP A 51 -0.02 2.87 -8.32
C ASP A 51 0.96 3.97 -8.75
N PRO A 52 2.25 3.64 -8.93
CA PRO A 52 2.85 2.32 -8.70
C PRO A 52 3.01 1.99 -7.20
N VAL A 53 2.93 0.70 -6.86
CA VAL A 53 3.20 0.21 -5.49
C VAL A 53 4.65 0.54 -5.11
N LEU A 54 4.84 1.37 -4.08
CA LEU A 54 6.16 1.83 -3.66
C LEU A 54 6.93 0.69 -2.96
N ARG A 55 8.11 0.38 -3.46
CA ARG A 55 8.99 -0.66 -2.93
C ARG A 55 10.38 -0.08 -2.77
N ILE A 56 10.93 -0.14 -1.57
CA ILE A 56 12.25 0.39 -1.25
C ILE A 56 13.16 -0.76 -0.84
N GLN A 57 14.34 -0.89 -1.44
CA GLN A 57 15.26 -1.94 -1.07
C GLN A 57 16.05 -1.52 0.18
N TYR A 58 16.09 -2.38 1.20
CA TYR A 58 16.76 -2.15 2.48
C TYR A 58 16.30 -0.86 3.20
N ALA A 59 17.22 -0.12 3.78
CA ALA A 59 16.95 1.11 4.52
C ALA A 59 16.72 2.27 3.53
N PRO A 60 15.61 3.02 3.65
CA PRO A 60 15.34 4.19 2.81
C PRO A 60 16.41 5.28 2.93
N ASN A 61 16.77 5.90 1.81
CA ASN A 61 17.53 7.14 1.77
C ASN A 61 16.61 8.37 1.59
N GLU A 62 17.18 9.58 1.51
CA GLU A 62 16.40 10.81 1.34
C GLU A 62 15.49 10.81 0.11
N LYS A 63 15.93 10.25 -1.03
CA LYS A 63 15.12 10.15 -2.25
C LYS A 63 13.93 9.20 -2.04
N ASP A 64 14.14 8.11 -1.33
CA ASP A 64 13.07 7.16 -1.00
C ASP A 64 12.02 7.80 -0.08
N LEU A 65 12.45 8.63 0.87
CA LEU A 65 11.55 9.40 1.73
C LEU A 65 10.76 10.47 0.95
N LEU A 66 11.35 11.08 -0.09
CA LEU A 66 10.63 11.96 -1.00
C LEU A 66 9.56 11.19 -1.79
N GLU A 67 9.82 9.95 -2.21
CA GLU A 67 8.83 9.10 -2.85
C GLU A 67 7.68 8.71 -1.90
N CYS A 68 7.96 8.45 -0.62
CA CYS A 68 6.91 8.27 0.40
C CYS A 68 6.03 9.53 0.52
N ASN A 69 6.63 10.72 0.50
CA ASN A 69 5.87 11.98 0.53
C ASN A 69 5.03 12.17 -0.73
N ARG A 70 5.57 11.83 -1.91
CA ARG A 70 4.83 11.87 -3.19
C ARG A 70 3.62 10.93 -3.14
N LEU A 71 3.80 9.70 -2.67
CA LEU A 71 2.71 8.73 -2.50
C LEU A 71 1.60 9.25 -1.58
N GLY A 72 1.97 9.91 -0.48
CA GLY A 72 1.00 10.56 0.42
C GLY A 72 0.20 11.67 -0.27
N LYS A 73 0.86 12.49 -1.10
CA LYS A 73 0.19 13.54 -1.91
C LYS A 73 -0.78 12.94 -2.93
N ASP A 74 -0.39 11.86 -3.61
CA ASP A 74 -1.24 11.17 -4.58
C ASP A 74 -2.50 10.59 -3.92
N LEU A 75 -2.33 9.97 -2.75
CA LEU A 75 -3.43 9.44 -1.94
C LEU A 75 -4.39 10.56 -1.53
N ALA A 76 -3.88 11.65 -0.96
CA ALA A 76 -4.68 12.81 -0.57
C ALA A 76 -5.40 13.44 -1.78
N GLY A 77 -4.72 13.52 -2.93
CA GLY A 77 -5.29 14.02 -4.17
C GLY A 77 -6.46 13.18 -4.68
N LYS A 78 -6.40 11.85 -4.57
CA LYS A 78 -7.53 10.97 -4.91
C LYS A 78 -8.70 11.14 -3.94
N LEU A 79 -8.45 11.28 -2.64
CA LEU A 79 -9.50 11.43 -1.64
C LEU A 79 -10.34 12.70 -1.85
N LYS A 80 -9.72 13.81 -2.28
CA LYS A 80 -10.43 15.08 -2.58
C LYS A 80 -11.30 15.04 -3.83
N ARG A 81 -11.16 14.02 -4.69
CA ARG A 81 -11.89 13.88 -5.96
C ARG A 81 -13.13 12.99 -5.84
N LYS A 82 -13.51 12.60 -4.62
CA LYS A 82 -14.79 11.97 -4.27
C LYS A 82 -15.64 12.97 -3.50
#